data_AF-A0A1B8UJ84-F1
#
_entry.id   AF-A0A1B8UJ84-F1
#
_cell.length_a   1.000
_cell.length_b   1.000
_cell.length_c   1.000
_cell.angle_alpha   90.00
_cell.angle_beta   90.00
_cell.angle_gamma   90.00
#
_symmetry.space_group_name_H-M   'P 1'
#
loop_
_entity.id
_entity.type
_entity.pdbx_description
1 polymer ?
#
loop_
_entity_poly.entity_id
_entity_poly.type
_entity_poly.pdbx_seq_one_letter_code
_entity_poly.pdbx_strand_id
1 'polypeptide(L)'
;MKQLLFVVLAIFFFTGCTEVKDQTKLKLPTYMEEFNDFSSKMAMYSNFKKETPKHYRLTATIELQRESDADRMLYEIAIRKPTIEMKNVKMTFGLHPKMLQHLLTSNVFNTTDENTPLHLMPDKEPFGLTLGRGHIIDKSLIDHEMLSIYRDMFIKITYESNGKQVIDYLQTEGEVTKELEDYLKQNAVK
;
A
#
# COMPACT_ATOMS: atom_id res chain seq x y z
N MET A 1 23.50 -5.50 75.98
CA MET A 1 23.14 -6.85 76.45
C MET A 1 22.10 -7.44 75.51
N LYS A 2 22.42 -8.59 74.88
CA LYS A 2 21.54 -9.50 74.09
C LYS A 2 20.95 -8.86 72.80
N GLN A 3 20.98 -9.43 71.59
CA GLN A 3 21.05 -10.82 71.10
C GLN A 3 21.82 -10.82 69.74
N LEU A 4 22.78 -11.72 69.50
CA LEU A 4 22.64 -13.09 68.94
C LEU A 4 22.20 -13.05 67.45
N LEU A 5 23.10 -13.13 66.46
CA LEU A 5 23.78 -14.32 65.87
C LEU A 5 23.02 -14.93 64.67
N PHE A 6 23.80 -15.42 63.71
CA PHE A 6 23.50 -16.25 62.53
C PHE A 6 23.54 -15.52 61.18
N VAL A 7 24.73 -15.40 60.56
CA VAL A 7 25.56 -16.41 59.87
C VAL A 7 25.29 -16.38 58.36
N VAL A 8 26.34 -15.92 57.70
CA VAL A 8 26.72 -16.08 56.31
C VAL A 8 26.52 -17.53 55.84
N LEU A 9 25.80 -17.72 54.73
CA LEU A 9 26.18 -18.74 53.76
C LEU A 9 25.83 -18.28 52.35
N ALA A 10 26.88 -17.94 51.62
CA ALA A 10 26.85 -17.76 50.18
C ALA A 10 26.56 -19.10 49.50
N ILE A 11 25.51 -19.15 48.70
CA ILE A 11 25.41 -20.11 47.59
C ILE A 11 25.13 -19.30 46.34
N PHE A 12 26.16 -19.27 45.49
CA PHE A 12 26.10 -18.98 44.07
C PHE A 12 24.92 -19.71 43.41
N PHE A 13 23.96 -18.97 42.88
CA PHE A 13 23.22 -19.40 41.68
C PHE A 13 23.48 -18.38 40.58
N PHE A 14 24.71 -18.43 40.08
CA PHE A 14 25.01 -18.02 38.72
C PHE A 14 24.53 -19.13 37.77
N THR A 15 24.04 -18.68 36.61
CA THR A 15 23.79 -19.41 35.37
C THR A 15 22.47 -20.18 35.27
N GLY A 16 21.69 -19.81 34.25
CA GLY A 16 20.60 -20.64 33.76
C GLY A 16 19.30 -19.93 33.36
N CYS A 17 19.26 -18.63 33.05
CA CYS A 17 18.29 -18.22 32.03
C CYS A 17 18.84 -18.72 30.70
N THR A 18 18.49 -19.97 30.39
CA THR A 18 18.60 -20.53 29.06
C THR A 18 18.02 -19.50 28.10
N GLU A 19 18.86 -19.01 27.19
CA GLU A 19 18.40 -18.40 25.96
C GLU A 19 17.40 -19.38 25.34
N VAL A 20 16.12 -19.05 25.45
CA VAL A 20 15.12 -19.60 24.55
C VAL A 20 15.42 -18.96 23.21
N LYS A 21 16.35 -19.57 22.46
CA LYS A 21 16.48 -19.41 21.01
C LYS A 21 15.27 -20.08 20.38
N ASP A 22 14.08 -19.53 20.63
CA ASP A 22 12.97 -19.79 19.73
C ASP A 22 13.15 -18.83 18.55
N GLN A 23 14.07 -19.20 17.66
CA GLN A 23 14.06 -18.70 16.29
C GLN A 23 12.92 -19.38 15.52
N THR A 24 11.70 -19.29 16.02
CA THR A 24 10.58 -19.10 15.12
C THR A 24 10.76 -17.70 14.55
N LYS A 25 11.58 -17.58 13.49
CA LYS A 25 11.32 -16.58 12.45
C LYS A 25 9.92 -16.92 11.97
N LEU A 26 8.91 -16.38 12.65
CA LEU A 26 7.56 -16.29 12.17
C LEU A 26 7.74 -15.62 10.82
N LYS A 27 7.67 -16.41 9.73
CA LYS A 27 7.67 -15.84 8.39
C LYS A 27 6.45 -14.94 8.39
N LEU A 28 6.68 -13.64 8.52
CA LEU A 28 5.65 -12.66 8.36
C LEU A 28 5.01 -12.98 7.00
N PRO A 29 3.68 -13.08 6.89
CA PRO A 29 3.06 -13.31 5.61
C PRO A 29 3.63 -12.28 4.63
N THR A 30 4.03 -12.69 3.43
CA THR A 30 4.72 -11.83 2.45
C THR A 30 3.96 -10.53 2.19
N TYR A 31 2.63 -10.54 2.36
CA TYR A 31 1.78 -9.35 2.35
C TYR A 31 2.16 -8.30 3.43
N MET A 32 2.37 -8.71 4.68
CA MET A 32 2.75 -7.78 5.76
C MET A 32 4.12 -7.16 5.51
N GLU A 33 5.05 -7.87 4.89
CA GLU A 33 6.36 -7.32 4.50
C GLU A 33 6.21 -6.26 3.40
N GLU A 34 5.44 -6.55 2.35
CA GLU A 34 5.15 -5.61 1.25
C GLU A 34 4.40 -4.36 1.75
N PHE A 35 3.43 -4.54 2.66
CA PHE A 35 2.68 -3.45 3.27
C PHE A 35 3.55 -2.60 4.20
N ASN A 36 4.37 -3.21 5.04
CA ASN A 36 5.26 -2.50 5.96
C ASN A 36 6.33 -1.71 5.21
N ASP A 37 6.95 -2.32 4.19
CA ASP A 37 7.91 -1.63 3.34
C ASP A 37 7.25 -0.45 2.61
N PHE A 38 6.09 -0.67 1.96
CA PHE A 38 5.33 0.40 1.31
C PHE A 38 4.98 1.54 2.29
N SER A 39 4.45 1.21 3.47
CA SER A 39 4.08 2.17 4.50
C SER A 39 5.27 2.96 5.02
N SER A 40 6.43 2.30 5.21
CA SER A 40 7.66 2.96 5.66
C SER A 40 8.21 3.94 4.60
N LYS A 41 8.07 3.62 3.32
CA LYS A 41 8.51 4.48 2.21
C LYS A 41 7.55 5.63 1.98
N MET A 42 6.25 5.40 2.14
CA MET A 42 5.20 6.43 2.11
C MET A 42 5.45 7.54 3.14
N ALA A 43 5.98 7.20 4.32
CA ALA A 43 6.30 8.18 5.34
C ALA A 43 7.40 9.18 4.92
N MET A 44 8.25 8.84 3.95
CA MET A 44 9.39 9.67 3.54
C MET A 44 9.19 10.36 2.18
N TYR A 45 8.21 9.96 1.37
CA TYR A 45 7.83 10.44 0.01
C TYR A 45 8.92 10.48 -1.07
N SER A 46 10.15 10.88 -0.73
CA SER A 46 11.32 11.05 -1.60
C SER A 46 11.77 9.77 -2.31
N ASN A 47 11.28 8.61 -1.88
CA ASN A 47 11.57 7.34 -2.52
C ASN A 47 10.69 7.07 -3.76
N PHE A 48 9.61 7.83 -3.97
CA PHE A 48 8.74 7.68 -5.12
C PHE A 48 9.15 8.62 -6.24
N LYS A 49 9.31 8.08 -7.45
CA LYS A 49 9.73 8.83 -8.63
C LYS A 49 8.51 9.24 -9.44
N LYS A 50 8.53 10.45 -9.99
CA LYS A 50 7.55 10.93 -10.98
C LYS A 50 7.89 10.49 -12.42
N GLU A 51 8.71 9.45 -12.56
CA GLU A 51 9.19 8.96 -13.86
C GLU A 51 8.22 7.92 -14.44
N THR A 52 8.08 7.93 -15.76
CA THR A 52 7.33 6.89 -16.47
C THR A 52 8.12 5.58 -16.49
N PRO A 53 7.50 4.42 -16.14
CA PRO A 53 8.17 3.13 -16.25
C PRO A 53 8.63 2.83 -17.68
N LYS A 54 9.83 2.26 -17.82
CA LYS A 54 10.43 2.00 -19.14
C LYS A 54 9.88 0.78 -19.86
N HIS A 55 9.31 -0.16 -19.10
CA HIS A 55 9.02 -1.51 -19.57
C HIS A 55 7.55 -1.87 -19.61
N TYR A 56 6.69 -0.94 -19.23
CA TYR A 56 5.24 -1.08 -19.27
C TYR A 56 4.59 0.30 -19.22
N ARG A 57 3.32 0.38 -19.64
CA ARG A 57 2.49 1.56 -19.44
C ARG A 57 1.67 1.38 -18.16
N LEU A 58 1.86 2.28 -17.22
CA LEU A 58 1.01 2.38 -16.03
C LEU A 58 -0.16 3.31 -16.32
N THR A 59 -1.38 2.88 -16.00
CA THR A 59 -2.56 3.74 -15.97
C THR A 59 -3.04 3.86 -14.53
N ALA A 60 -3.51 5.03 -14.14
CA ALA A 60 -4.13 5.28 -12.84
C ALA A 60 -5.40 6.11 -13.07
N THR A 61 -6.55 5.62 -12.63
CA THR A 61 -7.85 6.27 -12.83
C THR A 61 -8.60 6.44 -11.51
N ILE A 62 -9.45 7.47 -11.45
CA ILE A 62 -10.30 7.77 -10.30
C ILE A 62 -11.72 8.07 -10.77
N GLU A 63 -12.65 7.26 -10.30
CA GLU A 63 -14.04 7.28 -10.75
C GLU A 63 -15.00 7.46 -9.57
N LEU A 64 -16.14 8.10 -9.83
CA LEU A 64 -17.23 8.12 -8.86
C LEU A 64 -18.03 6.84 -9.02
N GLN A 65 -18.11 6.04 -7.96
CA GLN A 65 -18.99 4.90 -7.89
C GLN A 65 -20.15 5.23 -6.97
N ARG A 66 -21.36 5.27 -7.52
CA ARG A 66 -22.59 5.45 -6.75
C ARG A 66 -23.23 4.10 -6.45
N GLU A 67 -23.39 3.79 -5.18
CA GLU A 67 -24.13 2.61 -4.74
C GLU A 67 -25.31 3.04 -3.85
N SER A 68 -26.17 2.09 -3.49
CA SER A 68 -27.37 2.37 -2.71
C SER A 68 -27.09 2.88 -1.28
N ASP A 69 -25.90 2.60 -0.75
CA ASP A 69 -25.51 2.87 0.63
C ASP A 69 -24.54 4.06 0.78
N ALA A 70 -23.67 4.28 -0.21
CA ALA A 70 -22.68 5.35 -0.18
C ALA A 70 -22.14 5.72 -1.57
N ASP A 71 -21.75 6.98 -1.71
CA ASP A 71 -20.92 7.47 -2.82
C ASP A 71 -19.44 7.17 -2.52
N ARG A 72 -18.70 6.62 -3.49
CA ARG A 72 -17.31 6.18 -3.33
C ARG A 72 -16.39 6.75 -4.41
N MET A 73 -15.15 7.04 -4.05
CA MET A 73 -14.06 7.20 -5.03
C MET A 73 -13.42 5.84 -5.27
N LEU A 74 -13.51 5.36 -6.50
CA LEU A 74 -12.85 4.14 -6.96
C LEU A 74 -11.52 4.53 -7.62
N TYR A 75 -10.43 4.14 -6.98
CA TYR A 75 -9.07 4.28 -7.51
C TYR A 75 -8.68 2.98 -8.18
N GLU A 76 -8.19 3.02 -9.42
CA GLU A 76 -7.66 1.86 -10.12
C GLU A 76 -6.27 2.14 -10.69
N ILE A 77 -5.35 1.19 -10.54
CA ILE A 77 -4.09 1.16 -11.28
C ILE A 77 -4.05 -0.06 -12.20
N ALA A 78 -3.43 0.08 -13.36
CA ALA A 78 -3.23 -1.05 -14.27
C ALA A 78 -1.88 -1.02 -14.98
N ILE A 79 -1.27 -2.20 -15.10
CA ILE A 79 -0.11 -2.43 -15.96
C ILE A 79 -0.61 -2.85 -17.34
N ARG A 80 -0.19 -2.11 -18.37
CA ARG A 80 -0.58 -2.32 -19.77
C ARG A 80 0.67 -2.42 -20.65
N LYS A 81 0.56 -3.18 -21.75
CA LYS A 81 1.59 -3.25 -22.81
C LYS A 81 3.02 -3.47 -22.26
N PRO A 82 3.27 -4.55 -21.49
CA PRO A 82 4.62 -4.87 -21.05
C PRO A 82 5.52 -5.12 -22.27
N THR A 83 6.76 -4.62 -22.25
CA THR A 83 7.74 -4.83 -23.33
C THR A 83 8.77 -5.91 -22.99
N ILE A 84 8.72 -6.43 -21.76
CA ILE A 84 9.58 -7.52 -21.26
C ILE A 84 8.72 -8.55 -20.53
N GLU A 85 9.27 -9.75 -20.33
CA GLU A 85 8.65 -10.73 -19.43
C GLU A 85 8.74 -10.25 -17.98
N MET A 86 7.60 -10.23 -17.29
CA MET A 86 7.48 -9.88 -15.87
C MET A 86 6.82 -11.05 -15.13
N LYS A 87 7.55 -11.70 -14.23
CA LYS A 87 7.05 -12.82 -13.42
C LYS A 87 6.71 -12.35 -12.01
N ASN A 88 5.77 -13.05 -11.36
CA ASN A 88 5.41 -12.81 -9.96
C ASN A 88 5.07 -11.34 -9.69
N VAL A 89 4.33 -10.71 -10.61
CA VAL A 89 4.01 -9.28 -10.52
C VAL A 89 3.11 -9.03 -9.32
N LYS A 90 3.52 -8.09 -8.47
CA LYS A 90 2.74 -7.57 -7.33
C LYS A 90 2.58 -6.08 -7.48
N MET A 91 1.39 -5.60 -7.15
CA MET A 91 1.07 -4.18 -7.18
C MET A 91 0.51 -3.77 -5.83
N THR A 92 0.94 -2.62 -5.34
CA THR A 92 0.40 -1.97 -4.16
C THR A 92 0.30 -0.50 -4.46
N PHE A 93 -0.76 0.16 -4.01
CA PHE A 93 -0.79 1.62 -3.99
C PHE A 93 -1.33 2.16 -2.68
N GLY A 94 -1.07 3.44 -2.48
CA GLY A 94 -1.57 4.26 -1.40
C GLY A 94 -1.90 5.66 -1.92
N LEU A 95 -2.77 6.34 -1.20
CA LEU A 95 -3.15 7.71 -1.49
C LEU A 95 -2.23 8.67 -0.74
N HIS A 96 -2.27 9.95 -1.09
CA HIS A 96 -1.65 10.99 -0.29
C HIS A 96 -2.00 10.82 1.20
N PRO A 97 -1.04 10.76 2.14
CA PRO A 97 -1.30 10.44 3.55
C PRO A 97 -2.32 11.34 4.25
N LYS A 98 -2.46 12.59 3.80
CA LYS A 98 -3.53 13.47 4.30
C LYS A 98 -4.94 13.05 3.87
N MET A 99 -5.10 12.28 2.79
CA MET A 99 -6.40 11.73 2.38
C MET A 99 -7.05 10.84 3.43
N LEU A 100 -6.27 10.20 4.31
CA LEU A 100 -6.82 9.39 5.41
C LEU A 100 -7.75 10.20 6.33
N GLN A 101 -7.58 11.53 6.39
CA GLN A 101 -8.40 12.42 7.21
C GLN A 101 -9.71 12.81 6.52
N HIS A 102 -9.83 12.57 5.20
CA HIS A 102 -10.97 12.99 4.38
C HIS A 102 -11.83 11.80 3.89
N LEU A 103 -11.49 10.56 4.28
CA LEU A 103 -12.15 9.35 3.81
C LEU A 103 -12.77 8.56 4.98
N LEU A 104 -14.04 8.20 4.87
CA LEU A 104 -14.75 7.36 5.83
C LEU A 104 -14.57 5.87 5.49
N THR A 105 -13.34 5.33 5.41
CA THR A 105 -13.09 3.85 5.45
C THR A 105 -11.64 3.45 5.15
N SER A 106 -11.26 2.29 5.72
CA SER A 106 -10.21 1.39 5.24
C SER A 106 -10.72 0.58 4.02
N ASN A 107 -9.93 0.51 2.93
CA ASN A 107 -10.11 -0.25 1.68
C ASN A 107 -11.37 -1.13 1.58
N VAL A 108 -12.38 -0.73 0.79
CA VAL A 108 -13.68 -1.42 0.72
C VAL A 108 -13.67 -2.61 -0.26
N PHE A 109 -12.76 -2.65 -1.22
CA PHE A 109 -12.64 -3.75 -2.20
C PHE A 109 -11.22 -3.79 -2.82
N ASN A 110 -10.71 -4.98 -3.16
CA ASN A 110 -9.47 -5.21 -3.91
C ASN A 110 -9.81 -6.08 -5.14
N THR A 111 -9.51 -5.61 -6.35
CA THR A 111 -9.82 -6.34 -7.61
C THR A 111 -8.82 -7.48 -7.94
N THR A 112 -7.69 -7.53 -7.25
CA THR A 112 -6.67 -8.55 -7.44
C THR A 112 -6.53 -9.43 -6.20
N ASP A 113 -6.51 -10.75 -6.40
CA ASP A 113 -6.02 -11.65 -5.35
C ASP A 113 -4.49 -11.48 -5.24
N GLU A 114 -4.07 -10.79 -4.18
CA GLU A 114 -2.66 -10.47 -3.88
C GLU A 114 -1.76 -11.73 -3.74
N ASN A 115 -2.35 -12.94 -3.70
CA ASN A 115 -1.65 -14.20 -3.56
C ASN A 115 -1.49 -15.01 -4.85
N THR A 116 -2.12 -14.61 -5.96
CA THR A 116 -1.98 -15.33 -7.23
C THR A 116 -0.74 -14.82 -7.98
N PRO A 117 0.29 -15.64 -8.25
CA PRO A 117 1.44 -15.22 -9.04
C PRO A 117 0.98 -14.88 -10.46
N LEU A 118 1.09 -13.60 -10.80
CA LEU A 118 0.65 -13.08 -12.09
C LEU A 118 1.87 -12.91 -13.00
N HIS A 119 1.75 -13.46 -14.20
CA HIS A 119 2.79 -13.46 -15.21
C HIS A 119 2.35 -12.62 -16.40
N LEU A 120 3.12 -11.58 -16.72
CA LEU A 120 2.88 -10.70 -17.86
C LEU A 120 3.92 -10.96 -18.95
N MET A 121 3.46 -11.15 -20.19
CA MET A 121 4.31 -11.40 -21.36
C MET A 121 4.18 -10.26 -22.38
N PRO A 122 5.25 -9.94 -23.14
CA PRO A 122 5.17 -9.00 -24.25
C PRO A 122 4.12 -9.41 -25.29
N ASP A 123 3.49 -8.40 -25.90
CA ASP A 123 2.63 -8.53 -27.08
C ASP A 123 1.44 -9.51 -26.97
N LYS A 124 1.02 -9.83 -25.73
CA LYS A 124 -0.23 -10.54 -25.45
C LYS A 124 -1.28 -9.57 -24.89
N GLU A 125 -2.32 -9.24 -25.67
CA GLU A 125 -3.52 -8.50 -25.22
C GLU A 125 -4.54 -9.43 -24.54
N PRO A 126 -5.31 -8.97 -23.52
CA PRO A 126 -4.82 -8.36 -22.31
C PRO A 126 -5.44 -9.05 -21.08
N PHE A 127 -4.65 -9.79 -20.31
CA PHE A 127 -4.89 -9.82 -18.86
C PHE A 127 -3.96 -8.77 -18.26
N GLY A 128 -4.25 -7.50 -18.56
CA GLY A 128 -3.59 -6.40 -17.86
C GLY A 128 -3.89 -6.56 -16.37
N LEU A 129 -2.85 -6.43 -15.55
CA LEU A 129 -3.00 -6.58 -14.12
C LEU A 129 -3.59 -5.30 -13.55
N THR A 130 -4.76 -5.37 -12.94
CA THR A 130 -5.49 -4.23 -12.35
C THR A 130 -5.57 -4.40 -10.83
N LEU A 131 -5.37 -3.31 -10.09
CA LEU A 131 -5.65 -3.22 -8.66
C LEU A 131 -6.53 -2.01 -8.43
N GLY A 132 -7.74 -2.23 -7.92
CA GLY A 132 -8.72 -1.21 -7.60
C GLY A 132 -9.03 -1.16 -6.12
N ARG A 133 -9.23 0.04 -5.56
CA ARG A 133 -9.70 0.28 -4.19
C ARG A 133 -10.75 1.38 -4.15
N GLY A 134 -11.89 1.06 -3.53
CA GLY A 134 -12.96 2.02 -3.26
C GLY A 134 -12.84 2.63 -1.86
N HIS A 135 -13.05 3.94 -1.75
CA HIS A 135 -13.14 4.67 -0.49
C HIS A 135 -14.44 5.47 -0.41
N ILE A 136 -15.16 5.35 0.71
CA ILE A 136 -16.40 6.10 0.93
C ILE A 136 -16.09 7.59 1.06
N ILE A 137 -16.87 8.42 0.36
CA ILE A 137 -16.77 9.86 0.40
C ILE A 137 -17.66 10.41 1.50
N ASP A 138 -17.07 11.17 2.42
CA ASP A 138 -17.84 12.03 3.32
C ASP A 138 -17.96 13.42 2.70
N LYS A 139 -19.18 13.81 2.34
CA LYS A 139 -19.45 15.13 1.75
C LYS A 139 -19.04 16.27 2.69
N SER A 140 -19.07 16.06 4.01
CA SER A 140 -18.69 17.07 5.00
C SER A 140 -17.18 17.28 5.12
N LEU A 141 -16.38 16.35 4.58
CA LEU A 141 -14.91 16.39 4.62
C LEU A 141 -14.29 16.81 3.27
N ILE A 142 -15.12 17.16 2.28
CA ILE A 142 -14.65 17.68 1.00
C ILE A 142 -14.29 19.15 1.19
N ASP A 143 -12.99 19.44 1.29
CA ASP A 143 -12.45 20.78 1.42
C ASP A 143 -11.37 21.08 0.36
N HIS A 144 -10.83 22.30 0.39
CA HIS A 144 -9.77 22.71 -0.53
C HIS A 144 -8.50 21.84 -0.43
N GLU A 145 -8.19 21.30 0.74
CA GLU A 145 -7.04 20.42 0.92
C GLU A 145 -7.28 19.10 0.20
N MET A 146 -8.41 18.42 0.45
CA MET A 146 -8.82 17.21 -0.25
C MET A 146 -8.78 17.40 -1.77
N LEU A 147 -9.39 18.48 -2.28
CA LEU A 147 -9.43 18.79 -3.71
C LEU A 147 -8.03 18.95 -4.34
N SER A 148 -7.03 19.34 -3.55
CA SER A 148 -5.65 19.50 -4.03
C SER A 148 -4.84 18.20 -4.02
N ILE A 149 -5.24 17.18 -3.26
CA ILE A 149 -4.43 15.97 -3.02
C ILE A 149 -5.11 14.66 -3.43
N TYR A 150 -6.41 14.63 -3.72
CA TYR A 150 -7.14 13.37 -3.98
C TYR A 150 -6.66 12.62 -5.23
N ARG A 151 -5.95 13.31 -6.13
CA ARG A 151 -5.37 12.73 -7.34
C ARG A 151 -4.02 12.07 -7.10
N ASP A 152 -3.35 12.39 -6.00
CA ASP A 152 -2.00 11.92 -5.73
C ASP A 152 -2.00 10.44 -5.32
N MET A 153 -1.35 9.61 -6.14
CA MET A 153 -1.20 8.18 -5.94
C MET A 153 0.27 7.78 -5.86
N PHE A 154 0.56 6.90 -4.92
CA PHE A 154 1.89 6.34 -4.68
C PHE A 154 1.82 4.84 -4.89
N ILE A 155 2.63 4.33 -5.82
CA ILE A 155 2.48 2.99 -6.37
C ILE A 155 3.81 2.26 -6.21
N LYS A 156 3.73 1.00 -5.76
CA LYS A 156 4.83 0.05 -5.76
C LYS A 156 4.50 -1.10 -6.70
N ILE A 157 5.40 -1.39 -7.64
CA ILE A 157 5.33 -2.56 -8.50
C ILE A 157 6.57 -3.41 -8.25
N THR A 158 6.37 -4.67 -7.87
CA THR A 158 7.44 -5.65 -7.69
C THR A 158 7.26 -6.74 -8.73
N TYR A 159 8.34 -7.13 -9.42
CA TYR A 159 8.32 -8.22 -10.39
C TYR A 159 9.70 -8.83 -10.57
N GLU A 160 9.76 -10.00 -11.20
CA GLU A 160 11.01 -10.64 -11.61
C GLU A 160 11.22 -10.50 -13.12
N SER A 161 12.43 -10.14 -13.53
CA SER A 161 12.87 -10.14 -14.93
C SER A 161 14.30 -10.64 -15.02
N ASN A 162 14.58 -11.54 -15.98
CA ASN A 162 15.90 -12.16 -16.17
C ASN A 162 16.49 -12.74 -14.86
N GLY A 163 15.65 -13.34 -14.01
CA GLY A 163 16.05 -13.93 -12.73
C GLY A 163 16.40 -12.93 -11.62
N LYS A 164 16.13 -11.63 -11.81
CA LYS A 164 16.35 -10.58 -10.81
C LYS A 164 15.03 -9.93 -10.41
N GLN A 165 14.90 -9.63 -9.11
CA GLN A 165 13.79 -8.83 -8.60
C GLN A 165 14.00 -7.36 -9.00
N VAL A 166 12.93 -6.75 -9.50
CA VAL A 166 12.83 -5.32 -9.80
C VAL A 166 11.72 -4.74 -8.94
N ILE A 167 11.97 -3.54 -8.40
CA ILE A 167 11.04 -2.81 -7.56
C ILE A 167 10.96 -1.37 -8.08
N ASP A 168 9.78 -0.98 -8.52
CA ASP A 168 9.48 0.39 -8.94
C ASP A 168 8.65 1.08 -7.86
N TYR A 169 9.09 2.27 -7.44
CA TYR A 169 8.32 3.20 -6.60
C TYR A 169 7.95 4.43 -7.42
N LEU A 170 6.67 4.62 -7.67
CA LEU A 170 6.14 5.59 -8.62
C LEU A 170 5.16 6.54 -7.95
N GLN A 171 5.29 7.83 -8.21
CA GLN A 171 4.27 8.83 -7.87
C GLN A 171 3.59 9.27 -9.17
N THR A 172 2.26 9.22 -9.19
CA THR A 172 1.46 9.68 -10.34
C THR A 172 0.24 10.45 -9.85
N GLU A 173 -0.33 11.25 -10.74
CA GLU A 173 -1.69 11.76 -10.59
C GLU A 173 -2.65 10.78 -11.29
N GLY A 174 -3.76 10.46 -10.65
CA GLY A 174 -4.83 9.66 -11.24
C GLY A 174 -5.66 10.49 -12.23
N GLU A 175 -5.99 9.90 -13.36
CA GLU A 175 -6.91 10.47 -14.35
C GLU A 175 -8.34 10.42 -13.79
N VAL A 176 -8.99 11.58 -13.69
CA VAL A 176 -10.28 11.72 -13.01
C VAL A 176 -11.41 11.84 -14.02
N THR A 177 -12.48 11.09 -13.79
CA THR A 177 -13.72 11.26 -14.58
C THR A 177 -14.34 12.63 -14.33
N LYS A 178 -14.90 13.23 -15.39
CA LYS A 178 -15.62 14.51 -15.27
C LYS A 178 -16.72 14.46 -14.21
N GLU A 179 -17.41 13.34 -14.11
CA GLU A 179 -18.47 13.14 -13.13
C GLU A 179 -17.96 13.25 -11.67
N LEU A 180 -16.82 12.61 -11.35
CA LEU A 180 -16.22 12.74 -10.02
C LEU A 180 -15.75 14.18 -9.77
N GLU A 181 -15.11 14.81 -10.76
CA GLU A 181 -14.63 16.18 -10.62
C GLU A 181 -15.77 17.17 -10.34
N ASP A 182 -16.88 17.06 -11.07
CA ASP A 182 -18.07 17.88 -10.87
C ASP A 182 -18.71 17.60 -9.51
N TYR A 183 -18.81 16.33 -9.11
CA TYR A 183 -19.35 15.92 -7.81
C TYR A 183 -18.54 16.51 -6.64
N LEU A 184 -17.21 16.42 -6.67
CA LEU A 184 -16.35 16.94 -5.61
C LEU A 184 -16.44 18.48 -5.53
N LYS A 185 -16.42 19.17 -6.69
CA LYS A 185 -16.54 20.63 -6.72
C LYS A 185 -17.87 21.15 -6.19
N GLN A 186 -18.98 20.44 -6.46
CA GLN A 186 -20.32 20.83 -6.01
C GLN A 186 -20.53 20.63 -4.50
N ASN A 187 -19.84 19.65 -3.91
CA ASN A 187 -19.96 19.32 -2.49
C ASN A 187 -18.81 19.88 -1.65
N ALA A 188 -17.89 20.65 -2.25
CA ALA A 188 -16.79 21.27 -1.54
C ALA A 188 -17.31 22.31 -0.52
N VAL A 189 -16.99 22.08 0.74
CA VAL A 189 -17.22 23.03 1.82
C VAL A 189 -16.29 24.23 1.61
N LYS A 190 -16.84 25.43 1.77
CA LYS A 190 -16.11 26.70 1.66
C LYS A 190 -15.19 26.93 2.85
#